data_AF-A0A2A2TAE6-F1
#
_entry.id   AF-A0A2A2TAE6-F1
#
_cell.length_a   1.000
_cell.length_b   1.000
_cell.length_c   1.000
_cell.angle_alpha   90.00
_cell.angle_beta   90.00
_cell.angle_gamma   90.00
#
_symmetry.space_group_name_H-M   'P 1'
#
loop_
_entity.id
_entity.type
_entity.pdbx_description
1 polymer ?
#
loop_
_entity_poly.entity_id
_entity_poly.type
_entity_poly.pdbx_seq_one_letter_code
_entity_poly.pdbx_strand_id
1 'polypeptide(L)'
;MNGVYLCTANLRNADLQNANLRGAYLSGVDLTGANLKGSAMSSADLNKAFLTGAFLQDARMMSCDLRFCDLRAADLKNAMLENLASIAGADFTMVQGLSDGDRTILKSRSASELDVWNSYTRRTTRES
;
A
#
# COMPACT_ATOMS: atom_id res chain seq x y z
N MET A 1 8.14 -13.32 -15.46
CA MET A 1 8.94 -12.13 -15.78
C MET A 1 9.32 -11.45 -14.47
N ASN A 2 10.59 -11.10 -14.36
CA ASN A 2 11.34 -10.84 -13.13
C ASN A 2 10.67 -9.84 -12.19
N GLY A 3 10.34 -10.27 -10.97
CA GLY A 3 10.01 -9.34 -9.89
C GLY A 3 11.18 -8.39 -9.71
N VAL A 4 10.91 -7.09 -9.77
CA VAL A 4 11.93 -6.07 -9.54
C VAL A 4 12.29 -6.14 -8.05
N TYR A 5 13.55 -6.41 -7.74
CA TYR A 5 14.06 -6.44 -6.37
C TYR A 5 14.50 -5.04 -5.97
N LEU A 6 13.73 -4.37 -5.13
CA LEU A 6 14.04 -3.03 -4.63
C LEU A 6 14.10 -2.97 -3.12
N CYS A 7 14.07 -4.11 -2.41
CA CYS A 7 14.11 -4.14 -0.94
C CYS A 7 15.10 -3.12 -0.37
N THR A 8 14.61 -2.19 0.47
CA THR A 8 15.36 -1.06 1.09
C THR A 8 15.82 0.09 0.17
N ALA A 9 15.41 0.12 -1.09
CA ALA A 9 15.70 1.25 -1.98
C ALA A 9 15.01 2.54 -1.49
N ASN A 10 15.70 3.66 -1.66
CA ASN A 10 15.12 4.99 -1.48
C ASN A 10 14.59 5.47 -2.83
N LEU A 11 13.27 5.49 -2.97
CA LEU A 11 12.52 5.96 -4.14
C LEU A 11 11.60 7.12 -3.75
N ARG A 12 11.99 7.92 -2.75
CA ARG A 12 11.24 9.10 -2.32
C ARG A 12 11.06 10.06 -3.49
N ASN A 13 9.83 10.52 -3.68
CA ASN A 13 9.43 11.42 -4.77
C ASN A 13 9.79 10.90 -6.18
N ALA A 14 10.08 9.61 -6.35
CA ALA A 14 10.37 9.04 -7.66
C ALA A 14 9.13 9.11 -8.55
N ASP A 15 9.35 9.34 -9.85
CA ASP A 15 8.30 9.22 -10.84
C ASP A 15 8.24 7.78 -11.37
N LEU A 16 7.22 7.06 -10.94
CA LEU A 16 6.92 5.66 -11.29
C LEU A 16 5.54 5.57 -11.96
N GLN A 17 5.09 6.66 -12.58
CA GLN A 17 3.82 6.71 -13.26
C GLN A 17 3.75 5.61 -14.33
N ASN A 18 2.65 4.86 -14.34
CA ASN A 18 2.42 3.73 -15.25
C ASN A 18 3.50 2.63 -15.22
N ALA A 19 4.38 2.61 -14.21
CA ALA A 19 5.42 1.60 -14.10
C ALA A 19 4.83 0.19 -13.96
N ASN A 20 5.49 -0.79 -14.56
CA ASN A 20 5.16 -2.20 -14.37
C ASN A 20 5.96 -2.77 -13.20
N LEU A 21 5.30 -2.89 -12.05
CA LEU A 21 5.83 -3.40 -10.78
C LEU A 21 5.09 -4.69 -10.36
N ARG A 22 4.50 -5.42 -11.32
CA ARG A 22 3.75 -6.64 -11.05
C ARG A 22 4.67 -7.68 -10.41
N GLY A 23 4.31 -8.17 -9.23
CA GLY A 23 5.14 -9.14 -8.48
C GLY A 23 6.48 -8.57 -8.01
N ALA A 24 6.66 -7.25 -7.96
CA ALA A 24 7.88 -6.65 -7.46
C ALA A 24 8.05 -6.89 -5.95
N TYR A 25 9.30 -7.04 -5.53
CA TYR A 25 9.69 -7.11 -4.11
C TYR A 25 10.02 -5.70 -3.63
N LEU A 26 9.02 -5.04 -3.05
CA LEU A 26 9.06 -3.66 -2.56
C LEU A 26 9.02 -3.60 -1.02
N SER A 27 9.35 -4.70 -0.34
CA SER A 27 9.36 -4.72 1.12
C SER A 27 10.39 -3.71 1.68
N GLY A 28 9.96 -2.88 2.63
CA GLY A 28 10.80 -1.88 3.29
C GLY A 28 11.27 -0.72 2.39
N VAL A 29 10.75 -0.60 1.17
CA VAL A 29 11.11 0.48 0.24
C VAL A 29 10.51 1.79 0.71
N ASP A 30 11.29 2.86 0.58
CA ASP A 30 10.79 4.21 0.83
C ASP A 30 10.27 4.84 -0.46
N LEU A 31 8.94 4.86 -0.60
CA LEU A 31 8.16 5.46 -1.69
C LEU A 31 7.44 6.73 -1.22
N THR A 32 7.91 7.38 -0.14
CA THR A 32 7.29 8.59 0.40
C THR A 32 7.18 9.66 -0.70
N GLY A 33 5.96 10.15 -0.95
CA GLY A 33 5.68 11.15 -1.98
C GLY A 33 5.89 10.69 -3.42
N ALA A 34 6.14 9.41 -3.69
CA ALA A 34 6.36 8.90 -5.04
C ALA A 34 5.09 9.04 -5.90
N ASN A 35 5.28 9.29 -7.20
CA ASN A 35 4.21 9.26 -8.18
C ASN A 35 4.04 7.84 -8.73
N LEU A 36 3.02 7.12 -8.25
CA LEU A 36 2.69 5.74 -8.65
C LEU A 36 1.38 5.69 -9.44
N LYS A 37 0.93 6.82 -9.97
CA LYS A 37 -0.35 6.92 -10.68
C LYS A 37 -0.40 5.94 -11.86
N GLY A 38 -1.46 5.15 -11.94
CA GLY A 38 -1.67 4.16 -13.00
C GLY A 38 -0.70 2.98 -13.01
N SER A 39 0.17 2.85 -11.99
CA SER A 39 1.17 1.78 -11.93
C SER A 39 0.50 0.39 -11.80
N ALA A 40 1.15 -0.61 -12.38
CA ALA A 40 0.72 -2.00 -12.28
C ALA A 40 1.49 -2.70 -11.15
N MET A 41 0.89 -2.82 -9.97
CA MET A 41 1.54 -3.36 -8.77
C MET A 41 0.95 -4.70 -8.33
N SER A 42 0.13 -5.36 -9.17
CA SER A 42 -0.59 -6.56 -8.74
C SER A 42 0.38 -7.65 -8.28
N SER A 43 0.05 -8.29 -7.15
CA SER A 43 0.88 -9.29 -6.48
C SER A 43 2.25 -8.77 -5.97
N ALA A 44 2.46 -7.45 -5.88
CA ALA A 44 3.68 -6.90 -5.29
C ALA A 44 3.71 -7.14 -3.78
N ASP A 45 4.92 -7.37 -3.26
CA ASP A 45 5.18 -7.39 -1.82
C ASP A 45 5.54 -5.98 -1.36
N LEU A 46 4.62 -5.33 -0.64
CA LEU A 46 4.77 -3.99 -0.06
C LEU A 46 4.91 -4.05 1.47
N ASN A 47 5.31 -5.20 2.01
CA ASN A 47 5.49 -5.39 3.45
C ASN A 47 6.45 -4.32 4.01
N LYS A 48 6.00 -3.55 5.01
CA LYS A 48 6.79 -2.45 5.64
C LYS A 48 7.23 -1.34 4.67
N ALA A 49 6.63 -1.23 3.48
CA ALA A 49 6.94 -0.11 2.59
C ALA A 49 6.42 1.22 3.17
N PHE A 50 7.13 2.32 2.90
CA PHE A 50 6.71 3.67 3.27
C PHE A 50 6.09 4.35 2.05
N LEU A 51 4.78 4.56 2.07
CA LEU A 51 3.99 5.18 1.00
C LEU A 51 3.32 6.46 1.48
N THR A 52 3.84 7.08 2.55
CA THR A 52 3.26 8.31 3.10
C THR A 52 3.17 9.39 2.02
N GLY A 53 1.97 9.92 1.79
CA GLY A 53 1.73 10.95 0.78
C GLY A 53 1.96 10.52 -0.68
N ALA A 54 2.09 9.22 -0.96
CA ALA A 54 2.27 8.74 -2.33
C ALA A 54 1.00 8.94 -3.19
N PHE A 55 1.20 9.17 -4.49
CA PHE A 55 0.13 9.31 -5.46
C PHE A 55 -0.17 7.96 -6.10
N LEU A 56 -1.21 7.27 -5.63
CA LEU A 56 -1.60 5.91 -6.05
C LEU A 56 -2.88 5.92 -6.89
N GLN A 57 -3.25 7.05 -7.50
CA GLN A 57 -4.49 7.12 -8.25
C GLN A 57 -4.47 6.15 -9.43
N ASP A 58 -5.57 5.44 -9.65
CA ASP A 58 -5.71 4.44 -10.71
C ASP A 58 -4.67 3.28 -10.64
N ALA A 59 -3.93 3.13 -9.53
CA ALA A 59 -2.95 2.07 -9.36
C ALA A 59 -3.62 0.69 -9.21
N ARG A 60 -3.04 -0.34 -9.83
CA ARG A 60 -3.55 -1.72 -9.80
C ARG A 60 -2.85 -2.54 -8.73
N MET A 61 -3.39 -2.51 -7.50
CA MET A 61 -2.80 -3.12 -6.30
C MET A 61 -3.48 -4.44 -5.89
N MET A 62 -4.06 -5.17 -6.84
CA MET A 62 -4.72 -6.45 -6.59
C MET A 62 -3.75 -7.48 -6.00
N SER A 63 -4.18 -8.21 -4.98
CA SER A 63 -3.38 -9.27 -4.33
C SER A 63 -2.02 -8.84 -3.78
N CYS A 64 -1.84 -7.55 -3.47
CA CYS A 64 -0.64 -7.09 -2.78
C CYS A 64 -0.63 -7.53 -1.31
N ASP A 65 0.57 -7.64 -0.76
CA ASP A 65 0.78 -7.74 0.68
C ASP A 65 1.15 -6.37 1.25
N LEU A 66 0.27 -5.79 2.06
CA LEU A 66 0.42 -4.46 2.66
C LEU A 66 0.78 -4.51 4.15
N ARG A 67 1.20 -5.66 4.67
CA ARG A 67 1.50 -5.79 6.11
C ARG A 67 2.50 -4.73 6.58
N PHE A 68 2.18 -4.03 7.66
CA PHE A 68 2.99 -2.96 8.26
C PHE A 68 3.28 -1.76 7.33
N CYS A 69 2.59 -1.64 6.19
CA CYS A 69 2.80 -0.56 5.24
C CYS A 69 2.28 0.78 5.79
N ASP A 70 3.03 1.86 5.61
CA ASP A 70 2.61 3.21 5.97
C ASP A 70 1.99 3.90 4.74
N LEU A 71 0.66 3.90 4.64
CA LEU A 71 -0.11 4.55 3.57
C LEU A 71 -0.62 5.93 3.99
N ARG A 72 -0.13 6.50 5.09
CA ARG A 72 -0.72 7.71 5.66
C ARG A 72 -0.71 8.85 4.64
N ALA A 73 -1.84 9.55 4.52
CA ALA A 73 -2.02 10.64 3.57
C ALA A 73 -1.82 10.29 2.08
N ALA A 74 -1.68 9.01 1.71
CA ALA A 74 -1.64 8.60 0.31
C ALA A 74 -2.99 8.86 -0.38
N ASP A 75 -2.95 9.11 -1.69
CA ASP A 75 -4.15 9.26 -2.51
C ASP A 75 -4.42 7.98 -3.30
N LEU A 76 -5.42 7.23 -2.86
CA LEU A 76 -5.85 5.95 -3.42
C LEU A 76 -7.08 6.08 -4.33
N LYS A 77 -7.35 7.27 -4.88
CA LYS A 77 -8.50 7.48 -5.77
C LYS A 77 -8.49 6.48 -6.94
N ASN A 78 -9.56 5.70 -7.06
CA ASN A 78 -9.72 4.63 -8.06
C ASN A 78 -8.65 3.52 -8.01
N ALA A 79 -7.86 3.42 -6.94
CA ALA A 79 -6.90 2.33 -6.80
C ALA A 79 -7.65 1.00 -6.63
N MET A 80 -7.18 -0.05 -7.30
CA MET A 80 -7.82 -1.37 -7.22
C MET A 80 -7.19 -2.18 -6.07
N LEU A 81 -7.93 -2.32 -4.96
CA LEU A 81 -7.53 -3.01 -3.73
C LEU A 81 -8.18 -4.40 -3.57
N GLU A 82 -8.50 -5.05 -4.68
CA GLU A 82 -9.16 -6.35 -4.65
C GLU A 82 -8.23 -7.47 -4.19
N ASN A 83 -8.77 -8.40 -3.39
CA ASN A 83 -8.08 -9.62 -2.96
C ASN A 83 -6.72 -9.39 -2.29
N LEU A 84 -6.52 -8.30 -1.55
CA LEU A 84 -5.29 -8.04 -0.79
C LEU A 84 -4.91 -9.25 0.07
N ALA A 85 -3.64 -9.67 -0.06
CA ALA A 85 -3.11 -10.83 0.62
C ALA A 85 -3.15 -10.62 2.14
N SER A 86 -2.69 -9.46 2.60
CA SER A 86 -2.90 -9.02 3.98
C SER A 86 -2.75 -7.51 4.15
N ILE A 87 -3.46 -6.96 5.13
CA ILE A 87 -3.37 -5.57 5.57
C ILE A 87 -2.98 -5.43 7.04
N ALA A 88 -2.48 -6.50 7.67
CA ALA A 88 -2.15 -6.49 9.09
C ALA A 88 -1.09 -5.43 9.43
N GLY A 89 -1.44 -4.49 10.32
CA GLY A 89 -0.60 -3.35 10.69
C GLY A 89 -0.42 -2.31 9.59
N ALA A 90 -1.13 -2.39 8.46
CA ALA A 90 -1.14 -1.30 7.48
C ALA A 90 -1.82 -0.05 8.08
N ASP A 91 -1.26 1.13 7.86
CA ASP A 91 -1.83 2.38 8.36
C ASP A 91 -2.43 3.19 7.22
N PHE A 92 -3.77 3.30 7.21
CA PHE A 92 -4.52 4.06 6.22
C PHE A 92 -4.98 5.44 6.75
N THR A 93 -4.42 5.91 7.87
CA THR A 93 -4.80 7.19 8.48
C THR A 93 -4.63 8.34 7.48
N MET A 94 -5.67 9.18 7.33
CA MET A 94 -5.70 10.30 6.36
C MET A 94 -5.60 9.90 4.88
N VAL A 95 -5.76 8.62 4.53
CA VAL A 95 -5.85 8.22 3.12
C VAL A 95 -7.02 8.90 2.44
N GLN A 96 -6.76 9.41 1.24
CA GLN A 96 -7.73 10.03 0.37
C GLN A 96 -8.20 9.05 -0.71
N GLY A 97 -9.36 9.31 -1.30
CA GLY A 97 -9.81 8.63 -2.51
C GLY A 97 -10.39 7.21 -2.34
N LEU A 98 -10.35 6.61 -1.14
CA LEU A 98 -11.07 5.37 -0.85
C LEU A 98 -12.58 5.58 -0.91
N SER A 99 -13.28 4.73 -1.68
CA SER A 99 -14.74 4.68 -1.70
C SER A 99 -15.30 4.05 -0.42
N ASP A 100 -16.59 4.23 -0.17
CA ASP A 100 -17.27 3.55 0.96
C ASP A 100 -17.22 2.02 0.81
N GLY A 101 -17.21 1.51 -0.43
CA GLY A 101 -17.03 0.10 -0.73
C GLY A 101 -15.65 -0.40 -0.30
N ASP A 102 -14.59 0.32 -0.65
CA ASP A 102 -13.22 -0.03 -0.25
C ASP A 102 -13.07 -0.02 1.27
N ARG A 103 -13.61 1.01 1.93
CA ARG A 103 -13.61 1.10 3.40
C ARG A 103 -14.36 -0.07 4.04
N THR A 104 -15.47 -0.50 3.45
CA THR A 104 -16.23 -1.65 3.93
C THR A 104 -15.42 -2.94 3.83
N ILE A 105 -14.75 -3.17 2.70
CA ILE A 105 -13.90 -4.35 2.47
C ILE A 105 -12.70 -4.36 3.43
N LEU A 106 -12.04 -3.21 3.64
CA LEU A 106 -10.91 -3.11 4.57
C LEU A 106 -11.38 -3.39 6.02
N LYS A 107 -12.54 -2.88 6.42
CA LYS A 107 -13.10 -3.08 7.76
C LYS A 107 -13.70 -4.47 7.99
N SER A 108 -14.03 -5.22 6.93
CA SER A 108 -14.60 -6.57 7.04
C SER A 108 -13.56 -7.67 7.32
N ARG A 109 -12.27 -7.31 7.44
CA ARG A 109 -11.19 -8.26 7.75
C ARG A 109 -11.27 -8.73 9.21
N SER A 110 -10.62 -9.86 9.50
CA SER A 110 -10.70 -10.45 10.86
C SER A 110 -10.10 -9.51 11.90
N ALA A 111 -10.59 -9.60 13.13
CA ALA A 111 -10.04 -8.79 14.22
C ALA A 111 -8.54 -9.07 14.44
N SER A 112 -8.13 -10.34 14.35
CA SER A 112 -6.73 -10.74 14.42
C SER A 112 -5.84 -10.10 13.34
N GLU A 113 -6.39 -9.71 12.18
CA GLU A 113 -5.65 -9.00 11.15
C GLU A 113 -5.64 -7.49 11.41
N LEU A 114 -6.78 -6.93 11.81
CA LEU A 114 -6.95 -5.49 12.00
C LEU A 114 -6.26 -4.94 13.26
N ASP A 115 -6.12 -5.77 14.30
CA ASP A 115 -5.57 -5.39 15.60
C ASP A 115 -4.04 -5.59 15.71
N VAL A 116 -3.38 -5.91 14.59
CA VAL A 116 -1.92 -6.02 14.54
C VAL A 116 -1.28 -4.63 14.70
N TRP A 117 -0.43 -4.48 15.72
CA TRP A 117 0.28 -3.25 16.02
C TRP A 117 1.41 -2.97 15.02
N ASN A 118 1.40 -1.78 14.42
CA ASN A 118 2.50 -1.26 13.62
C ASN A 118 3.45 -0.43 14.51
N SER A 119 4.69 -0.91 14.69
CA SER A 119 5.70 -0.21 15.49
C SER A 119 6.21 1.09 14.85
N TYR A 120 6.11 1.25 13.53
CA TYR A 120 6.55 2.44 12.81
C TYR A 120 5.56 3.58 12.95
N THR A 121 4.27 3.32 12.75
CA THR A 121 3.23 4.36 12.82
C THR A 121 2.57 4.47 14.19
N ARG A 122 2.82 3.50 15.08
CA ARG A 122 2.22 3.38 16.42
C ARG A 122 0.70 3.35 16.39
N ARG A 123 0.16 2.57 15.45
CA ARG A 123 -1.27 2.35 15.24
C ARG A 123 -1.56 0.93 14.82
N THR A 124 -2.82 0.54 14.92
CA THR A 124 -3.35 -0.67 14.26
C THR A 124 -4.10 -0.30 12.97
N THR A 125 -4.30 -1.27 12.09
CA THR A 125 -5.13 -1.08 10.88
C THR A 125 -6.57 -0.69 11.26
N ARG A 126 -7.09 -1.19 12.39
CA ARG A 126 -8.43 -0.85 12.89
C ARG A 126 -8.60 0.64 13.17
N GLU A 127 -7.56 1.31 13.63
CA GLU A 127 -7.58 2.73 14.05
C GLU A 127 -7.46 3.71 12.87
N SER A 128 -7.36 3.19 11.64
CA SER A 128 -7.22 3.98 10.41
C SER A 128 -8.56 4.49 9.84
#